data_AF-A0AAD5U871-F1
#
_entry.id   AF-A0AAD5U871-F1
#
_cell.length_a   1.000
_cell.length_b   1.000
_cell.length_c   1.000
_cell.angle_alpha   90.00
_cell.angle_beta   90.00
_cell.angle_gamma   90.00
#
_symmetry.space_group_name_H-M   'P 1'
#
loop_
_entity.id
_entity.type
_entity.pdbx_description
1 polymer ?
#
loop_
_entity_poly.entity_id
_entity_poly.type
_entity_poly.pdbx_seq_one_letter_code
_entity_poly.pdbx_strand_id
1 'polypeptide(L)'
;MFCNRRKSDGQYSKYVFSEFIKPIFDAAAIDYDLYEPRREGQVKEKIIELIQTGKEELEGKAKKKIEEANKKKTLLEKMFGSWERKLTPQEQHMLSFMERPKYCVDQSLIAVGAEGWTELLEGLDTGLRTNKPRKSEVVVGEGSEPNIENSEQKEAAMTIESEITQPNVEIPYGFELPALGFIPARQLNGWSLFPYRVYRWFLERKVLQVVGEEALRISFNEEKKKFVKEDFFFGSGTGLHGTTDIKTDNYENKLNLETMEKLQLIV
;
A
#
# COMPACT_ATOMS: atom_id res chain seq x y z
N MET A 1 4.96 -5.50 -5.40
CA MET A 1 4.29 -4.95 -6.59
C MET A 1 2.91 -5.58 -6.74
N PHE A 2 1.88 -4.77 -6.97
CA PHE A 2 0.49 -5.21 -7.01
C PHE A 2 -0.12 -5.00 -8.39
N CYS A 3 -0.70 -6.05 -8.97
CA CYS A 3 -1.38 -6.01 -10.27
C CYS A 3 -2.82 -6.46 -10.10
N ASN A 4 -3.82 -5.57 -10.08
CA ASN A 4 -5.21 -5.97 -9.81
C ASN A 4 -5.81 -6.90 -10.89
N ARG A 5 -6.72 -7.80 -10.50
CA ARG A 5 -7.46 -8.73 -11.38
C ARG A 5 -8.96 -8.58 -11.22
N ARG A 6 -9.53 -7.47 -11.72
CA ARG A 6 -10.95 -7.49 -12.11
C ARG A 6 -11.16 -8.46 -13.28
N LYS A 7 -12.40 -8.94 -13.42
CA LYS A 7 -12.81 -9.95 -14.43
C LYS A 7 -12.45 -9.57 -15.87
N SER A 8 -12.23 -8.30 -16.16
CA SER A 8 -11.73 -7.84 -17.45
C SER A 8 -10.30 -7.29 -17.41
N ASP A 9 -9.86 -6.68 -16.30
CA ASP A 9 -8.71 -5.74 -16.31
C ASP A 9 -7.35 -6.37 -15.96
N GLY A 10 -7.34 -7.49 -15.22
CA GLY A 10 -6.07 -8.02 -14.70
C GLY A 10 -5.16 -8.70 -15.70
N GLN A 11 -5.71 -9.11 -16.85
CA GLN A 11 -4.87 -9.68 -17.90
C GLN A 11 -3.99 -8.60 -18.54
N TYR A 12 -4.50 -7.37 -18.68
CA TYR A 12 -3.72 -6.29 -19.29
C TYR A 12 -2.63 -5.78 -18.37
N SER A 13 -2.89 -5.54 -17.08
CA SER A 13 -1.84 -5.12 -16.14
C SER A 13 -0.73 -6.17 -16.04
N LYS A 14 -1.08 -7.46 -16.07
CA LYS A 14 -0.12 -8.56 -16.12
C LYS A 14 0.72 -8.56 -17.40
N TYR A 15 0.07 -8.39 -18.56
CA TYR A 15 0.75 -8.27 -19.85
C TYR A 15 1.71 -7.07 -19.87
N VAL A 16 1.25 -5.91 -19.43
CA VAL A 16 2.08 -4.70 -19.35
C VAL A 16 3.28 -4.93 -18.44
N PHE A 17 3.06 -5.60 -17.30
CA PHE A 17 4.13 -5.98 -16.41
C PHE A 17 5.14 -6.93 -17.05
N SER A 18 4.68 -8.05 -17.63
CA SER A 18 5.58 -9.09 -18.15
C SER A 18 6.40 -8.62 -19.36
N GLU A 19 5.78 -7.86 -20.26
CA GLU A 19 6.41 -7.48 -21.53
C GLU A 19 7.26 -6.20 -21.41
N PHE A 20 6.85 -5.23 -20.57
CA PHE A 20 7.48 -3.90 -20.58
C PHE A 20 8.15 -3.53 -19.26
N ILE A 21 7.53 -3.83 -18.12
CA ILE A 21 8.07 -3.41 -16.81
C ILE A 21 9.14 -4.39 -16.32
N LYS A 22 8.87 -5.69 -16.40
CA LYS A 22 9.77 -6.74 -15.92
C LYS A 22 11.17 -6.66 -16.54
N PRO A 23 11.35 -6.49 -17.87
CA PRO A 23 12.69 -6.35 -18.45
C PRO A 23 13.47 -5.16 -17.89
N ILE A 24 12.80 -4.06 -17.54
CA ILE A 24 13.43 -2.88 -16.95
C ILE A 24 13.89 -3.19 -15.51
N PHE A 25 13.03 -3.84 -14.71
CA PHE A 25 13.38 -4.20 -13.34
C PHE A 25 14.48 -5.27 -13.28
N ASP A 26 14.42 -6.26 -14.19
CA ASP A 26 15.46 -7.28 -14.35
C ASP A 26 16.80 -6.63 -14.76
N ALA A 27 16.78 -5.66 -15.68
CA ALA A 27 17.98 -4.94 -16.11
C ALA A 27 18.54 -4.00 -15.01
N ALA A 28 17.67 -3.44 -14.17
CA ALA A 28 18.05 -2.64 -13.02
C ALA A 28 18.49 -3.49 -11.80
N ALA A 29 18.41 -4.82 -11.90
CA ALA A 29 18.70 -5.77 -10.82
C ALA A 29 17.88 -5.50 -9.54
N ILE A 30 16.61 -5.16 -9.71
CA ILE A 30 15.70 -4.88 -8.60
C ILE A 30 14.97 -6.16 -8.21
N ASP A 31 15.11 -6.57 -6.95
CA ASP A 31 14.30 -7.64 -6.37
C ASP A 31 12.84 -7.17 -6.20
N TYR A 32 11.89 -7.86 -6.82
CA TYR A 32 10.47 -7.53 -6.70
C TYR A 32 9.63 -8.77 -6.34
N ASP A 33 8.64 -8.56 -5.47
CA ASP A 33 7.59 -9.53 -5.20
C ASP A 33 6.32 -9.16 -5.96
N LEU A 34 5.89 -10.00 -6.90
CA LEU A 34 4.66 -9.79 -7.66
C LEU A 34 3.46 -10.42 -6.92
N TYR A 35 2.50 -9.58 -6.54
CA TYR A 35 1.22 -10.01 -5.97
C TYR A 35 0.09 -9.85 -6.98
N GLU A 36 -0.44 -11.00 -7.44
CA GLU A 36 -1.60 -11.10 -8.31
C GLU A 36 -2.84 -11.46 -7.47
N PRO A 37 -3.75 -10.52 -7.16
CA PRO A 37 -4.98 -10.80 -6.48
C PRO A 37 -5.88 -11.67 -7.38
N ARG A 38 -6.64 -12.56 -6.75
CA ARG A 38 -7.69 -13.35 -7.40
C ARG A 38 -9.06 -12.68 -7.31
N ARG A 39 -9.25 -11.79 -6.33
CA ARG A 39 -10.51 -11.09 -6.04
C ARG A 39 -10.21 -9.62 -5.76
N GLU A 40 -11.19 -8.77 -6.04
CA GLU A 40 -11.17 -7.36 -5.66
C GLU A 40 -11.02 -7.22 -4.14
N GLY A 41 -10.28 -6.20 -3.70
CA GLY A 41 -10.01 -5.92 -2.29
C GLY A 41 -8.84 -6.73 -1.70
N GLN A 42 -8.31 -7.74 -2.38
CA GLN A 42 -7.18 -8.52 -1.85
C GLN A 42 -5.87 -7.72 -1.80
N VAL A 43 -5.70 -6.71 -2.65
CA VAL A 43 -4.53 -5.81 -2.57
C VAL A 43 -4.67 -4.94 -1.33
N LYS A 44 -5.85 -4.37 -1.13
CA LYS A 44 -6.21 -3.59 0.06
C LYS A 44 -5.98 -4.37 1.35
N GLU A 45 -6.54 -5.59 1.46
CA GLU A 45 -6.36 -6.46 2.63
C GLU A 45 -4.88 -6.76 2.91
N LYS A 46 -4.10 -7.05 1.85
CA LYS A 46 -2.68 -7.35 2.00
C LYS A 46 -1.88 -6.16 2.51
N ILE A 47 -2.20 -4.96 2.05
CA ILE A 47 -1.54 -3.73 2.47
C ILE A 47 -1.91 -3.38 3.91
N ILE A 48 -3.18 -3.56 4.30
CA ILE A 48 -3.62 -3.41 5.69
C ILE A 48 -2.81 -4.36 6.59
N GLU A 49 -2.68 -5.64 6.19
CA GLU A 49 -1.89 -6.63 6.93
C GLU A 49 -0.42 -6.20 7.05
N LEU A 50 0.19 -5.72 5.96
CA LEU A 50 1.58 -5.26 5.95
C LEU A 50 1.81 -4.06 6.89
N ILE A 51 0.94 -3.05 6.84
CA ILE A 51 1.05 -1.85 7.69
C ILE A 51 0.85 -2.23 9.15
N GLN A 52 -0.16 -3.04 9.46
CA GLN A 52 -0.40 -3.51 10.82
C GLN A 52 0.77 -4.34 11.35
N THR A 53 1.34 -5.21 10.52
CA THR A 53 2.55 -5.97 10.88
C THR A 53 3.73 -5.04 11.15
N GLY A 54 3.93 -4.01 10.33
CA GLY A 54 4.97 -2.99 10.56
C GLY A 54 4.79 -2.26 11.88
N LYS A 55 3.56 -1.84 12.21
CA LYS A 55 3.23 -1.23 13.51
C LYS A 55 3.55 -2.19 14.67
N GLU A 56 3.14 -3.44 14.58
CA GLU A 56 3.42 -4.48 15.59
C GLU A 56 4.92 -4.73 15.78
N GLU A 57 5.69 -4.79 14.69
CA GLU A 57 7.14 -5.00 14.74
C GLU A 57 7.87 -3.83 15.41
N LEU A 58 7.43 -2.58 15.16
CA LEU A 58 8.00 -1.40 15.83
C LEU A 58 7.67 -1.38 17.32
N GLU A 59 6.42 -1.64 17.69
CA GLU A 59 6.02 -1.76 19.09
C GLU A 59 6.75 -2.90 19.81
N GLY A 60 6.90 -4.05 19.14
CA GLY A 60 7.61 -5.22 19.64
C GLY A 60 9.10 -4.94 19.86
N LYS A 61 9.76 -4.25 18.91
CA LYS A 61 11.15 -3.79 19.05
C LYS A 61 11.29 -2.81 20.22
N ALA A 62 10.34 -1.89 20.41
CA ALA A 62 10.36 -0.97 21.55
C ALA A 62 10.24 -1.71 22.89
N LYS A 63 9.31 -2.67 23.01
CA LYS A 63 9.15 -3.51 24.21
C LYS A 63 10.39 -4.36 24.49
N LYS A 64 10.95 -5.03 23.48
CA LYS A 64 12.18 -5.84 23.62
C LYS A 64 13.36 -4.99 24.10
N LYS A 65 13.55 -3.78 23.53
CA LYS A 65 14.61 -2.85 23.99
C LYS A 65 14.43 -2.45 25.46
N ILE A 66 13.20 -2.19 25.90
CA ILE A 66 12.90 -1.87 27.31
C ILE A 66 13.15 -3.09 28.21
N GLU A 67 12.71 -4.27 27.80
CA GLU A 67 12.91 -5.51 28.56
C GLU A 67 14.40 -5.86 28.67
N GLU A 68 15.17 -5.74 27.58
CA GLU A 68 16.61 -5.93 27.59
C GLU A 68 17.32 -4.90 28.46
N ALA A 69 16.90 -3.64 28.45
CA ALA A 69 17.45 -2.61 29.34
C ALA A 69 17.16 -2.92 30.82
N ASN A 70 15.96 -3.39 31.13
CA ASN A 70 15.56 -3.79 32.48
C ASN A 70 16.30 -5.06 32.94
N LYS A 71 16.44 -6.07 32.06
CA LYS A 71 17.27 -7.26 32.31
C LYS A 71 18.71 -6.88 32.51
N LYS A 72 19.30 -6.01 31.66
CA LYS A 72 20.68 -5.54 31.83
C LYS A 72 20.87 -4.81 33.16
N LYS A 73 19.92 -3.98 33.62
CA LYS A 73 20.01 -3.32 34.94
C LYS A 73 19.96 -4.33 36.09
N THR A 74 18.98 -5.23 36.10
CA THR A 74 18.85 -6.29 37.14
C THR A 74 19.99 -7.32 37.07
N LEU A 75 20.56 -7.54 35.90
CA LEU A 75 21.68 -8.44 35.67
C LEU A 75 23.01 -7.73 36.00
N LEU A 76 23.18 -6.43 35.76
CA LEU A 76 24.33 -5.63 36.25
C LEU A 76 24.36 -5.63 37.79
N GLU A 77 23.21 -5.46 38.43
CA GLU A 77 23.08 -5.58 39.90
C GLU A 77 23.50 -6.96 40.41
N LYS A 78 23.24 -8.02 39.63
CA LYS A 78 23.62 -9.40 39.98
C LYS A 78 25.05 -9.78 39.53
N MET A 79 25.60 -9.14 38.49
CA MET A 79 26.85 -9.55 37.80
C MET A 79 28.09 -8.75 38.14
N PHE A 80 28.02 -7.72 38.99
CA PHE A 80 29.22 -7.27 39.74
C PHE A 80 29.76 -8.34 40.73
N GLY A 81 29.30 -9.60 40.62
CA GLY A 81 29.91 -10.78 41.25
C GLY A 81 30.59 -11.81 40.33
N SER A 82 30.29 -11.95 39.02
CA SER A 82 30.97 -13.01 38.22
C SER A 82 30.73 -12.98 36.70
N TRP A 83 31.80 -12.66 35.96
CA TRP A 83 32.25 -13.26 34.69
C TRP A 83 31.33 -13.23 33.44
N GLU A 84 31.52 -12.24 32.57
CA GLU A 84 30.93 -12.19 31.22
C GLU A 84 31.78 -12.96 30.18
N ARG A 85 31.17 -13.91 29.46
CA ARG A 85 31.58 -14.19 28.07
C ARG A 85 30.78 -13.28 27.15
N LYS A 86 31.49 -12.36 26.49
CA LYS A 86 30.91 -11.53 25.43
C LYS A 86 30.72 -12.38 24.19
N LEU A 87 29.48 -12.46 23.67
CA LEU A 87 29.26 -12.93 22.31
C LEU A 87 30.10 -12.09 21.35
N THR A 88 30.64 -12.74 20.32
CA THR A 88 31.43 -12.02 19.33
C THR A 88 30.52 -11.11 18.49
N PRO A 89 30.97 -9.92 18.09
CA PRO A 89 30.19 -9.03 17.21
C PRO A 89 29.72 -9.71 15.91
N GLN A 90 30.45 -10.73 15.45
CA GLN A 90 30.14 -11.50 14.26
C GLN A 90 28.90 -12.40 14.43
N GLU A 91 28.71 -13.04 15.60
CA GLU A 91 27.54 -13.87 15.89
C GLU A 91 26.26 -13.03 15.99
N GLN A 92 26.37 -11.82 16.56
CA GLN A 92 25.26 -10.86 16.61
C GLN A 92 24.84 -10.41 15.20
N HIS A 93 25.82 -10.17 14.32
CA HIS A 93 25.56 -9.79 12.93
C HIS A 93 24.86 -10.94 12.18
N MET A 94 25.36 -12.19 12.29
CA MET A 94 24.77 -13.35 11.61
C MET A 94 23.30 -13.61 11.97
N LEU A 95 22.95 -13.52 13.26
CA LEU A 95 21.56 -13.77 13.69
C LEU A 95 20.59 -12.69 13.18
N SER A 96 21.08 -11.46 12.98
CA SER A 96 20.25 -10.38 12.44
C SER A 96 19.92 -10.53 10.95
N PHE A 97 20.65 -11.36 10.19
CA PHE A 97 20.36 -11.60 8.75
C PHE A 97 19.26 -12.62 8.51
N MET A 98 18.94 -13.50 9.47
CA MET A 98 18.06 -14.64 9.20
C MET A 98 16.56 -14.30 9.20
N GLU A 99 16.15 -13.19 9.81
CA GLU A 99 14.75 -12.74 9.81
C GLU A 99 14.65 -11.32 9.23
N ARG A 100 14.48 -11.24 7.89
CA ARG A 100 14.10 -9.97 7.28
C ARG A 100 12.73 -9.56 7.85
N PRO A 101 12.59 -8.31 8.34
CA PRO A 101 11.30 -7.83 8.82
C PRO A 101 10.28 -7.93 7.69
N LYS A 102 9.04 -8.30 8.01
CA LYS A 102 7.99 -8.42 6.98
C LYS A 102 7.63 -7.05 6.40
N TYR A 103 7.88 -5.99 7.16
CA TYR A 103 7.70 -4.61 6.77
C TYR A 103 9.04 -3.90 6.83
N CYS A 104 9.48 -3.34 5.69
CA CYS A 104 10.68 -2.54 5.61
C CYS A 104 10.37 -1.22 4.90
N VAL A 105 10.82 -0.10 5.47
CA VAL A 105 10.61 1.25 4.89
C VAL A 105 11.30 1.38 3.53
N ASP A 106 12.40 0.64 3.34
CA ASP A 106 13.15 0.62 2.08
C ASP A 106 12.44 -0.15 0.96
N GLN A 107 11.40 -0.94 1.29
CA GLN A 107 10.60 -1.63 0.29
C GLN A 107 9.54 -0.70 -0.28
N SER A 108 9.65 -0.36 -1.57
CA SER A 108 8.64 0.44 -2.26
C SER A 108 7.40 -0.39 -2.61
N LEU A 109 6.21 0.17 -2.40
CA LEU A 109 4.95 -0.41 -2.86
C LEU A 109 4.58 0.17 -4.22
N ILE A 110 4.62 -0.68 -5.25
CA ILE A 110 4.31 -0.29 -6.63
C ILE A 110 2.95 -0.88 -7.02
N ALA A 111 2.03 -0.06 -7.53
CA ALA A 111 0.80 -0.51 -8.14
C ALA A 111 0.80 -0.31 -9.66
N VAL A 112 0.29 -1.30 -10.38
CA VAL A 112 0.08 -1.23 -11.83
C VAL A 112 -1.39 -1.04 -12.14
N GLY A 113 -1.69 0.08 -12.78
CA GLY A 113 -3.04 0.44 -13.20
C GLY A 113 -3.88 1.10 -12.11
N ALA A 114 -4.93 1.79 -12.57
CA ALA A 114 -5.76 2.64 -11.72
C ALA A 114 -6.41 1.87 -10.56
N GLU A 115 -6.92 0.67 -10.82
CA GLU A 115 -7.60 -0.14 -9.79
C GLU A 115 -6.64 -0.67 -8.72
N GLY A 116 -5.42 -1.07 -9.12
CA GLY A 116 -4.39 -1.46 -8.17
C GLY A 116 -3.97 -0.29 -7.30
N TRP A 117 -3.90 0.91 -7.89
CA TRP A 117 -3.57 2.13 -7.18
C TRP A 117 -4.65 2.54 -6.17
N THR A 118 -5.93 2.51 -6.56
CA THR A 118 -7.03 2.83 -5.64
C THR A 118 -7.09 1.86 -4.46
N GLU A 119 -6.98 0.55 -4.71
CA GLU A 119 -6.94 -0.43 -3.62
C GLU A 119 -5.72 -0.25 -2.71
N LEU A 120 -4.58 0.14 -3.30
CA LEU A 120 -3.36 0.43 -2.53
C LEU A 120 -3.56 1.62 -1.60
N LEU A 121 -4.10 2.73 -2.11
CA LEU A 121 -4.32 3.94 -1.30
C LEU A 121 -5.39 3.70 -0.23
N GLU A 122 -6.48 3.01 -0.56
CA GLU A 122 -7.50 2.63 0.42
C GLU A 122 -6.93 1.70 1.49
N GLY A 123 -6.09 0.75 1.11
CA GLY A 123 -5.43 -0.15 2.05
C GLY A 123 -4.47 0.59 2.97
N LEU A 124 -3.77 1.59 2.45
CA LEU A 124 -2.88 2.44 3.20
C LEU A 124 -3.63 3.28 4.24
N ASP A 125 -4.67 4.01 3.80
CA ASP A 125 -5.51 4.83 4.69
C ASP A 125 -6.21 3.96 5.75
N THR A 126 -6.80 2.84 5.33
CA THR A 126 -7.45 1.90 6.26
C THR A 126 -6.44 1.31 7.24
N GLY A 127 -5.26 0.89 6.78
CA GLY A 127 -4.20 0.31 7.63
C GLY A 127 -3.60 1.32 8.60
N LEU A 128 -3.56 2.59 8.23
CA LEU A 128 -3.13 3.68 9.11
C LEU A 128 -4.16 3.99 10.20
N ARG A 129 -5.44 4.06 9.84
CA ARG A 129 -6.54 4.36 10.79
C ARG A 129 -6.90 3.19 11.69
N THR A 130 -6.85 1.98 11.17
CA THR A 130 -7.20 0.79 11.93
C THR A 130 -6.01 0.33 12.76
N ASN A 131 -6.19 0.33 14.08
CA ASN A 131 -5.36 -0.47 14.94
C ASN A 131 -5.89 -1.90 14.86
N LYS A 132 -5.01 -2.85 14.58
CA LYS A 132 -5.38 -4.27 14.60
C LYS A 132 -6.00 -4.54 15.96
N PRO A 133 -7.24 -5.08 16.03
CA PRO A 133 -7.76 -5.49 17.32
C PRO A 133 -6.72 -6.44 17.90
N ARG A 134 -6.16 -6.12 19.07
CA ARG A 134 -5.28 -7.05 19.77
C ARG A 134 -6.07 -8.34 19.77
N LYS A 135 -5.48 -9.39 19.23
CA LYS A 135 -5.99 -10.75 19.35
C LYS A 135 -5.85 -11.06 20.84
N SER A 136 -6.75 -10.48 21.65
CA SER A 136 -6.94 -10.84 23.05
C SER A 136 -7.10 -12.33 22.97
N GLU A 137 -6.15 -13.06 23.54
CA GLU A 137 -6.15 -14.49 23.60
C GLU A 137 -7.57 -14.91 23.93
N VAL A 138 -8.27 -15.40 22.90
CA VAL A 138 -9.59 -15.96 23.08
C VAL A 138 -9.29 -17.20 23.90
N VAL A 139 -9.41 -17.06 25.21
CA VAL A 139 -9.55 -18.17 26.13
C VAL A 139 -10.71 -18.94 25.55
N VAL A 140 -10.39 -20.03 24.86
CA VAL A 140 -11.35 -20.96 24.28
C VAL A 140 -12.08 -21.58 25.46
N GLY A 141 -13.15 -20.92 25.89
CA GLY A 141 -14.19 -21.53 26.67
C GLY A 141 -14.91 -22.50 25.75
N GLU A 142 -14.64 -23.79 25.91
CA GLU A 142 -15.50 -24.84 25.39
C GLU A 142 -16.93 -24.64 25.88
N GLY A 143 -17.89 -24.71 24.96
CA GLY A 143 -19.28 -25.03 25.30
C GLY A 143 -20.29 -23.91 25.05
N SER A 144 -20.89 -23.92 23.87
CA SER A 144 -22.33 -24.23 23.69
C SER A 144 -22.75 -23.95 22.25
N GLU A 145 -23.42 -24.93 21.64
CA GLU A 145 -24.02 -24.86 20.31
C GLU A 145 -25.15 -23.80 20.28
N PRO A 146 -25.22 -22.92 19.26
CA PRO A 146 -26.40 -22.11 19.05
C PRO A 146 -27.40 -22.79 18.11
N ASN A 147 -28.60 -22.94 18.67
CA ASN A 147 -29.86 -23.31 18.05
C ASN A 147 -30.22 -22.32 16.92
N ILE A 148 -30.58 -22.86 15.75
CA ILE A 148 -31.05 -22.11 14.58
C ILE A 148 -32.57 -22.04 14.66
N GLU A 149 -33.14 -20.84 14.80
CA GLU A 149 -34.45 -20.49 14.19
C GLU A 149 -34.81 -19.01 14.38
N ASN A 150 -35.18 -18.37 13.25
CA ASN A 150 -36.02 -17.19 13.07
C ASN A 150 -35.52 -15.79 13.50
N SER A 151 -35.32 -14.91 12.51
CA SER A 151 -36.34 -13.89 12.16
C SER A 151 -35.86 -12.97 11.03
N GLU A 152 -36.53 -13.10 9.89
CA GLU A 152 -36.70 -12.03 8.92
C GLU A 152 -37.44 -10.86 9.59
N GLN A 153 -36.84 -9.66 9.60
CA GLN A 153 -37.47 -8.32 9.63
C GLN A 153 -36.51 -7.28 10.22
N LYS A 154 -35.84 -6.50 9.34
CA LYS A 154 -35.67 -5.04 9.45
C LYS A 154 -34.81 -4.50 8.30
N GLU A 155 -35.41 -4.42 7.12
CA GLU A 155 -35.05 -3.40 6.14
C GLU A 155 -35.86 -2.14 6.48
N ALA A 156 -35.24 -1.23 7.24
CA ALA A 156 -35.71 0.15 7.34
C ALA A 156 -34.48 1.05 7.32
N ALA A 157 -34.39 1.79 6.21
CA ALA A 157 -33.42 2.81 5.87
C ALA A 157 -32.81 3.53 7.08
N MET A 158 -31.52 3.29 7.32
CA MET A 158 -30.67 4.19 8.08
C MET A 158 -29.79 4.93 7.07
N THR A 159 -30.37 5.93 6.42
CA THR A 159 -29.62 6.97 5.72
C THR A 159 -28.92 7.80 6.80
N ILE A 160 -27.77 7.29 7.26
CA ILE A 160 -26.82 8.08 8.01
C ILE A 160 -26.12 8.95 6.96
N GLU A 161 -26.51 10.22 6.87
CA GLU A 161 -25.61 11.25 6.37
C GLU A 161 -24.46 11.34 7.38
N SER A 162 -23.46 10.48 7.20
CA SER A 162 -22.22 10.57 7.94
C SER A 162 -21.52 11.82 7.42
N GLU A 163 -21.75 12.93 8.12
CA GLU A 163 -20.94 14.12 8.06
C GLU A 163 -19.47 13.67 8.13
N ILE A 164 -18.76 13.75 7.00
CA ILE A 164 -17.37 13.31 6.87
C ILE A 164 -16.53 14.35 7.61
N THR A 165 -16.58 14.33 8.94
CA THR A 165 -15.60 14.99 9.77
C THR A 165 -14.29 14.27 9.46
N GLN A 166 -13.40 14.92 8.71
CA GLN A 166 -12.09 14.36 8.39
C GLN A 166 -11.42 13.98 9.70
N PRO A 167 -11.26 12.67 10.02
CA PRO A 167 -10.61 12.30 11.26
C PRO A 167 -9.16 12.72 11.09
N ASN A 168 -8.68 13.50 12.06
CA ASN A 168 -7.26 13.83 12.15
C ASN A 168 -6.50 12.51 12.27
N VAL A 169 -5.86 12.07 11.18
CA VAL A 169 -5.13 10.80 11.15
C VAL A 169 -3.80 11.05 11.85
N GLU A 170 -3.76 10.81 13.16
CA GLU A 170 -2.52 10.82 13.91
C GLU A 170 -1.68 9.61 13.48
N ILE A 171 -0.74 9.82 12.57
CA ILE A 171 0.26 8.81 12.22
C ILE A 171 1.11 8.58 13.49
N PRO A 172 1.22 7.33 14.00
CA PRO A 172 1.99 7.07 15.21
C PRO A 172 3.44 7.54 15.02
N TYR A 173 3.94 8.30 16.00
CA TYR A 173 5.29 8.88 15.97
C TYR A 173 6.34 7.81 15.64
N GLY A 174 7.08 8.00 14.54
CA GLY A 174 8.16 7.13 14.10
C GLY A 174 7.77 5.99 13.15
N PHE A 175 6.52 5.95 12.66
CA PHE A 175 6.15 5.07 11.55
C PHE A 175 6.38 5.79 10.20
N GLU A 176 7.47 5.44 9.53
CA GLU A 176 7.77 5.92 8.18
C GLU A 176 7.05 5.06 7.15
N LEU A 177 6.32 5.70 6.23
CA LEU A 177 5.63 5.01 5.14
C LEU A 177 6.61 4.57 4.05
N PRO A 178 6.37 3.41 3.40
CA PRO A 178 7.20 2.99 2.28
C PRO A 178 7.01 3.95 1.10
N ALA A 179 8.03 4.06 0.27
CA ALA A 179 7.89 4.77 -1.00
C ALA A 179 6.78 4.14 -1.85
N LEU A 180 5.94 4.98 -2.47
CA LEU A 180 4.85 4.52 -3.32
C LEU A 180 5.20 4.77 -4.79
N GLY A 181 4.95 3.78 -5.63
CA GLY A 181 5.11 3.89 -7.09
C GLY A 181 3.80 3.60 -7.80
N PHE A 182 3.51 4.37 -8.85
CA PHE A 182 2.35 4.16 -9.71
C PHE A 182 2.80 3.98 -11.15
N ILE A 183 2.37 2.90 -11.80
CA ILE A 183 2.63 2.68 -13.22
C ILE A 183 1.29 2.65 -13.96
N PRO A 184 1.07 3.54 -14.96
CA PRO A 184 -0.21 3.66 -15.62
C PRO A 184 -0.48 2.47 -16.54
N ALA A 185 -1.38 1.58 -16.14
CA ALA A 185 -1.96 0.55 -17.00
C ALA A 185 -3.48 0.74 -17.06
N ARG A 186 -3.98 1.20 -18.22
CA ARG A 186 -5.42 1.34 -18.46
C ARG A 186 -5.88 0.29 -19.44
N GLN A 187 -6.90 -0.48 -19.09
CA GLN A 187 -7.60 -1.32 -20.06
C GLN A 187 -8.75 -0.56 -20.72
N LEU A 188 -9.05 -0.91 -21.97
CA LEU A 188 -10.16 -0.36 -22.73
C LEU A 188 -11.14 -1.47 -23.08
N ASN A 189 -12.05 -1.77 -22.18
CA ASN A 189 -13.03 -2.84 -22.36
C ASN A 189 -14.36 -2.32 -22.88
N GLY A 190 -15.11 -3.20 -23.54
CA GLY A 190 -16.44 -2.89 -24.09
C GLY A 190 -16.44 -2.51 -25.56
N TRP A 191 -17.60 -2.65 -26.20
CA TRP A 191 -17.78 -2.36 -27.63
C TRP A 191 -17.81 -0.86 -27.94
N SER A 192 -18.31 -0.03 -27.02
CA SER A 192 -18.32 1.43 -27.15
C SER A 192 -16.91 2.02 -27.27
N LEU A 193 -15.91 1.38 -26.63
CA LEU A 193 -14.52 1.79 -26.68
C LEU A 193 -13.71 1.12 -27.81
N PHE A 194 -14.36 0.36 -28.71
CA PHE A 194 -13.64 -0.32 -29.79
C PHE A 194 -12.88 0.63 -30.73
N PRO A 195 -13.46 1.75 -31.22
CA PRO A 195 -12.70 2.69 -32.06
C PRO A 195 -11.48 3.25 -31.34
N TYR A 196 -11.62 3.52 -30.03
CA TYR A 196 -10.53 4.00 -29.20
C TYR A 196 -9.45 2.94 -28.96
N ARG A 197 -9.81 1.65 -28.86
CA ARG A 197 -8.83 0.54 -28.85
C ARG A 197 -8.00 0.50 -30.12
N VAL A 198 -8.64 0.59 -31.29
CA VAL A 198 -7.94 0.57 -32.58
C VAL A 198 -7.00 1.78 -32.68
N TYR A 199 -7.49 2.97 -32.33
CA TYR A 199 -6.64 4.16 -32.28
C TYR A 199 -5.46 4.00 -31.31
N ARG A 200 -5.71 3.48 -30.11
CA ARG A 200 -4.66 3.25 -29.11
C ARG A 200 -3.67 2.17 -29.53
N TRP A 201 -4.08 1.17 -30.32
CA TRP A 201 -3.18 0.18 -30.89
C TRP A 201 -2.12 0.83 -31.80
N PHE A 202 -2.53 1.79 -32.65
CA PHE A 202 -1.57 2.58 -33.44
C PHE A 202 -0.67 3.50 -32.59
N LEU A 203 -1.15 3.91 -31.41
CA LEU A 203 -0.39 4.72 -30.46
C LEU A 203 0.30 3.90 -29.35
N GLU A 204 0.33 2.58 -29.46
CA GLU A 204 0.81 1.70 -28.40
C GLU A 204 2.24 2.06 -28.00
N ARG A 205 3.10 2.36 -28.98
CA ARG A 205 4.48 2.81 -28.72
C ARG A 205 4.58 4.02 -27.79
N LYS A 206 3.70 5.02 -27.95
CA LYS A 206 3.71 6.22 -27.11
C LYS A 206 3.23 5.90 -25.69
N VAL A 207 2.20 5.07 -25.56
CA VAL A 207 1.70 4.64 -24.25
C VAL A 207 2.75 3.84 -23.50
N LEU A 208 3.44 2.94 -24.20
CA LEU A 208 4.50 2.11 -23.63
C LEU A 208 5.74 2.92 -23.26
N GLN A 209 6.05 3.98 -24.02
CA GLN A 209 7.11 4.90 -23.65
C GLN A 209 6.85 5.52 -22.27
N VAL A 210 5.63 6.00 -22.01
CA VAL A 210 5.25 6.54 -20.70
C VAL A 210 5.38 5.48 -19.60
N VAL A 211 4.91 4.26 -19.84
CA VAL A 211 5.05 3.15 -18.88
C VAL A 211 6.51 2.83 -18.58
N GLY A 212 7.36 2.81 -19.61
CA GLY A 212 8.79 2.56 -19.46
C GLY A 212 9.52 3.68 -18.72
N GLU A 213 9.20 4.94 -19.01
CA GLU A 213 9.75 6.11 -18.30
C GLU A 213 9.40 6.08 -16.81
N GLU A 214 8.14 5.78 -16.46
CA GLU A 214 7.71 5.64 -15.06
C GLU A 214 8.40 4.45 -14.36
N ALA A 215 8.55 3.31 -15.06
CA ALA A 215 9.29 2.17 -14.51
C ALA A 215 10.78 2.50 -14.27
N LEU A 216 11.42 3.26 -15.17
CA LEU A 216 12.81 3.70 -15.00
C LEU A 216 12.96 4.66 -13.83
N ARG A 217 12.04 5.62 -13.67
CA ARG A 217 12.02 6.57 -12.53
C ARG A 217 11.94 5.85 -11.19
N ILE A 218 11.07 4.85 -11.10
CA ILE A 218 10.96 3.98 -9.92
C ILE A 218 12.27 3.22 -9.71
N SER A 219 12.86 2.70 -10.78
CA SER A 219 14.06 1.85 -10.72
C SER A 219 15.30 2.59 -10.22
N PHE A 220 15.53 3.82 -10.69
CA PHE A 220 16.67 4.62 -10.26
C PHE A 220 16.48 5.29 -8.91
N ASN A 221 15.33 5.06 -8.24
CA ASN A 221 14.97 5.71 -6.98
C ASN A 221 15.05 7.24 -7.05
N GLU A 222 15.05 7.80 -8.28
CA GLU A 222 14.97 9.25 -8.54
C GLU A 222 13.67 9.81 -7.98
N GLU A 223 12.65 8.95 -7.97
CA GLU A 223 11.35 9.21 -7.41
C GLU A 223 11.12 8.37 -6.14
N LYS A 224 11.84 8.68 -5.05
CA LYS A 224 11.17 8.75 -3.72
C LYS A 224 10.16 9.90 -3.75
N LYS A 225 9.27 9.91 -4.74
CA LYS A 225 8.36 11.02 -5.01
C LYS A 225 7.50 11.15 -3.78
N LYS A 226 7.66 12.27 -3.08
CA LYS A 226 6.72 12.64 -2.04
C LYS A 226 5.36 12.69 -2.70
N PHE A 227 4.42 11.96 -2.14
CA PHE A 227 3.07 11.84 -2.67
C PHE A 227 2.52 13.24 -3.00
N VAL A 228 2.21 13.49 -4.27
CA VAL A 228 1.72 14.80 -4.73
C VAL A 228 0.20 14.71 -4.93
N LYS A 229 -0.52 15.82 -4.78
CA LYS A 229 -1.99 15.85 -4.87
C LYS A 229 -2.49 15.37 -6.23
N GLU A 230 -1.71 15.57 -7.28
CA GLU A 230 -2.01 15.10 -8.63
C GLU A 230 -2.09 13.57 -8.70
N ASP A 231 -1.41 12.86 -7.80
CA ASP A 231 -1.35 11.40 -7.80
C ASP A 231 -2.71 10.74 -7.48
N PHE A 232 -3.62 11.47 -6.81
CA PHE A 232 -5.00 11.02 -6.59
C PHE A 232 -5.81 10.93 -7.89
N PHE A 233 -5.52 11.77 -8.87
CA PHE A 233 -6.27 11.82 -10.13
C PHE A 233 -5.86 10.71 -11.11
N PHE A 234 -4.76 9.99 -10.84
CA PHE A 234 -4.38 8.84 -11.67
C PHE A 234 -5.39 7.70 -11.58
N GLY A 235 -6.07 7.54 -10.43
CA GLY A 235 -7.08 6.51 -10.19
C GLY A 235 -8.46 6.81 -10.77
N SER A 236 -8.82 8.08 -10.96
CA SER A 236 -10.19 8.50 -11.30
C SER A 236 -10.60 8.23 -12.76
N GLY A 237 -9.76 7.56 -13.57
CA GLY A 237 -10.03 7.31 -14.98
C GLY A 237 -9.98 8.55 -15.89
N THR A 238 -10.06 9.76 -15.32
CA THR A 238 -10.04 11.04 -16.03
C THR A 238 -8.63 11.63 -16.20
N GLY A 239 -7.68 11.25 -15.34
CA GLY A 239 -6.38 11.96 -15.22
C GLY A 239 -5.26 11.70 -16.24
N LEU A 240 -5.44 10.86 -17.27
CA LEU A 240 -4.40 10.65 -18.31
C LEU A 240 -4.72 11.42 -19.61
N HIS A 241 -5.13 12.68 -19.45
CA HIS A 241 -4.83 13.74 -20.42
C HIS A 241 -3.75 14.67 -19.84
N GLY A 242 -2.72 14.06 -19.24
CA GLY A 242 -1.50 14.73 -18.81
C GLY A 242 -0.56 14.92 -20.00
N THR A 243 -0.70 16.09 -20.63
CA THR A 243 0.41 16.91 -21.15
C THR A 243 1.37 16.29 -22.17
N THR A 244 0.91 16.20 -23.41
CA THR A 244 1.57 16.97 -24.47
C THR A 244 0.53 17.94 -25.03
N ASP A 245 0.57 19.19 -24.58
CA ASP A 245 -0.03 20.38 -25.20
C ASP A 245 -1.20 20.19 -26.18
N ILE A 246 -2.38 19.84 -25.64
CA ILE A 246 -3.64 20.25 -26.26
C ILE A 246 -4.46 20.89 -25.16
N LYS A 247 -4.46 22.23 -25.14
CA LYS A 247 -5.32 23.04 -24.28
C LYS A 247 -6.78 22.70 -24.59
N THR A 248 -7.42 21.95 -23.71
CA THR A 248 -8.87 21.97 -23.57
C THR A 248 -9.18 22.31 -22.13
N ASP A 249 -9.39 23.60 -21.89
CA ASP A 249 -9.89 24.16 -20.64
C ASP A 249 -11.30 23.59 -20.38
N ASN A 250 -11.44 22.72 -19.37
CA ASN A 250 -12.75 22.28 -18.88
C ASN A 250 -12.99 22.84 -17.47
N TYR A 251 -14.02 23.67 -17.38
CA TYR A 251 -14.40 24.54 -16.27
C TYR A 251 -15.02 23.82 -15.05
N GLU A 252 -15.16 22.49 -15.05
CA GLU A 252 -15.93 21.76 -14.04
C GLU A 252 -15.16 21.42 -12.75
N ASN A 253 -13.82 21.53 -12.74
CA ASN A 253 -13.00 21.14 -11.58
C ASN A 253 -12.75 22.25 -10.55
N LYS A 254 -13.30 23.45 -10.73
CA LYS A 254 -13.07 24.58 -9.79
C LYS A 254 -13.81 24.45 -8.45
N LEU A 255 -14.87 23.65 -8.37
CA LEU A 255 -15.74 23.62 -7.17
C LEU A 255 -15.20 22.76 -6.00
N ASN A 256 -14.24 21.85 -6.24
CA ASN A 256 -13.67 20.97 -5.21
C ASN A 256 -12.30 21.45 -4.68
N LEU A 257 -11.81 22.60 -5.16
CA LEU A 257 -10.49 23.13 -4.81
C LEU A 257 -10.50 23.82 -3.43
N GLU A 258 -11.57 24.57 -3.09
CA GLU A 258 -11.70 25.29 -1.81
C GLU A 258 -11.83 24.35 -0.60
N THR A 259 -12.40 23.15 -0.79
CA THR A 259 -12.52 22.13 0.27
C THR A 259 -11.19 21.43 0.57
N MET A 260 -10.22 21.49 -0.35
CA MET A 260 -8.94 20.76 -0.30
C MET A 260 -7.74 21.61 0.13
N GLU A 261 -7.87 22.94 0.16
CA GLU A 261 -6.87 23.86 0.74
C GLU A 261 -6.76 23.71 2.27
N LYS A 262 -7.84 23.32 2.95
CA LYS A 262 -7.86 23.18 4.42
C LYS A 262 -7.13 21.93 4.95
N LEU A 263 -6.85 20.95 4.09
CA LEU A 263 -6.14 19.71 4.45
C LEU A 263 -4.60 19.85 4.46
N GLN A 264 -4.06 20.91 3.85
CA GLN A 264 -2.61 21.11 3.71
C GLN A 264 -1.94 21.74 4.94
N LEU A 265 -2.72 22.10 5.96
CA LEU A 265 -2.21 22.76 7.17
C LEU A 265 -1.86 21.79 8.32
N ILE A 266 -1.98 20.48 8.08
CA ILE A 266 -1.82 19.43 9.12
C ILE A 266 -0.65 18.46 8.82
N VAL A 267 0.03 18.59 7.68
CA VAL A 267 1.27 17.85 7.35
C VAL A 267 2.44 18.83 7.24
#